data_AF-A0A965MQI1-F1
#
_entry.id   AF-A0A965MQI1-F1
#
_cell.length_a   1.000
_cell.length_b   1.000
_cell.length_c   1.000
_cell.angle_alpha   90.00
_cell.angle_beta   90.00
_cell.angle_gamma   90.00
#
_symmetry.space_group_name_H-M   'P 1'
#
loop_
_entity.id
_entity.type
_entity.pdbx_description
1 polymer ?
#
loop_
_entity_poly.entity_id
_entity_poly.type
_entity_poly.pdbx_seq_one_letter_code
_entity_poly.pdbx_strand_id
1 'polypeptide(L)' 'MTTTLCILATILAILTLPLVLLLYITETRQQRIKRWRAAGWTQQRIADRLGISRTTVRRMLAV' A
#
# COMPACT_ATOMS: atom_id res chain seq x y z
N MET A 1 19.23 26.62 -18.72
CA MET A 1 17.79 26.49 -18.37
C MET A 1 17.27 25.05 -18.45
N THR A 2 18.10 24.05 -18.82
CA THR A 2 17.74 22.62 -18.86
C THR A 2 18.43 21.81 -17.77
N THR A 3 19.69 22.14 -17.46
CA THR A 3 20.48 21.49 -16.39
C THR A 3 19.86 21.66 -15.00
N THR A 4 19.28 22.83 -14.71
CA THR A 4 18.56 23.11 -13.46
C THR A 4 17.29 22.27 -13.31
N LEU A 5 16.54 22.06 -14.41
CA LEU A 5 15.37 21.19 -14.43
C LEU A 5 15.76 19.73 -14.19
N CYS A 6 16.83 19.25 -14.84
CA CYS A 6 17.33 17.89 -14.63
C CYS A 6 17.75 17.66 -13.18
N ILE A 7 18.51 18.59 -12.59
CA ILE A 7 18.94 18.50 -11.19
C ILE A 7 17.73 18.46 -10.24
N LEU A 8 16.76 19.35 -10.45
CA LEU A 8 15.53 19.39 -9.64
C LEU A 8 14.75 18.08 -9.73
N ALA A 9 14.59 17.52 -10.93
CA ALA A 9 13.89 16.26 -11.16
C ALA A 9 14.59 15.08 -10.46
N THR A 10 15.92 15.03 -10.51
CA THR A 10 16.69 13.96 -9.84
C THR A 10 16.53 14.04 -8.32
N ILE A 11 16.60 15.25 -7.73
CA ILE A 11 16.40 15.45 -6.29
C ILE A 11 14.98 15.01 -5.88
N LEU A 12 13.96 15.40 -6.66
CA LEU A 12 12.57 15.01 -6.41
C LEU A 12 12.37 13.48 -6.50
N ALA A 13 13.00 12.82 -7.46
CA ALA A 13 12.94 11.37 -7.60
C ALA A 13 13.61 10.66 -6.42
N ILE A 14 14.78 11.13 -5.99
CA ILE A 14 15.50 10.59 -4.82
C ILE A 14 14.70 10.80 -3.54
N LEU A 15 13.93 11.88 -3.42
CA LEU A 15 13.10 12.14 -2.24
C LEU A 15 11.80 11.32 -2.22
N THR A 16 11.15 11.15 -3.38
CA THR A 16 9.87 10.44 -3.48
C THR A 16 10.01 8.93 -3.33
N LEU A 17 11.08 8.33 -3.84
CA LEU A 17 11.37 6.90 -3.70
C LEU A 17 11.37 6.37 -2.25
N PRO A 18 12.17 6.91 -1.32
CA PRO A 18 12.20 6.47 0.07
C PRO A 18 10.87 6.77 0.78
N LEU A 19 10.17 7.85 0.40
CA LEU A 19 8.87 8.19 0.97
C LEU A 19 7.81 7.15 0.60
N VAL A 20 7.79 6.69 -0.67
CA VAL A 20 6.90 5.62 -1.14
C VAL A 20 7.26 4.29 -0.47
N LEU A 21 8.55 3.99 -0.31
CA LEU A 21 9.01 2.79 0.36
C LEU A 21 8.58 2.77 1.84
N LEU A 22 8.75 3.88 2.55
CA LEU A 22 8.28 4.05 3.92
C LEU A 22 6.76 3.90 3.99
N LEU A 23 6.02 4.55 3.10
CA LEU A 23 4.57 4.41 2.99
C LEU A 23 4.16 2.95 2.82
N TYR A 24 4.85 2.23 1.93
CA TYR A 24 4.59 0.82 1.67
C TYR A 24 4.88 -0.08 2.88
N ILE A 25 5.96 0.19 3.63
CA ILE A 25 6.30 -0.55 4.85
C ILE A 25 5.31 -0.23 5.97
N THR A 26 4.88 1.03 6.08
CA THR A 26 3.87 1.47 7.04
C THR A 26 2.44 1.12 6.63
N GLU A 27 2.22 0.67 5.38
CA GLU A 27 0.89 0.32 4.90
C GLU A 27 0.34 -0.80 5.76
N THR A 28 -0.63 -0.43 6.58
CA THR A 28 -1.19 -1.33 7.57
C THR A 28 -1.88 -2.48 6.86
N ARG A 29 -1.83 -3.68 7.46
CA ARG A 29 -2.56 -4.85 6.93
C ARG A 29 -4.03 -4.52 6.63
N GLN A 30 -4.64 -3.62 7.40
CA GLN A 30 -5.99 -3.12 7.19
C GLN A 30 -6.16 -2.36 5.88
N GLN A 31 -5.30 -1.40 5.55
CA GLN A 31 -5.36 -0.66 4.28
C GLN A 31 -5.23 -1.60 3.08
N ARG A 32 -4.32 -2.58 3.17
CA ARG A 32 -4.15 -3.59 2.12
C ARG A 32 -5.41 -4.46 1.94
N ILE A 33 -6.05 -4.87 3.04
CA ILE A 33 -7.33 -5.59 3.02
C ILE A 33 -8.44 -4.72 2.41
N LYS A 34 -8.53 -3.43 2.78
CA LYS A 34 -9.50 -2.48 2.21
C LYS A 34 -9.29 -2.29 0.71
N ARG A 35 -8.05 -2.14 0.24
CA ARG A 35 -7.71 -2.03 -1.20
C ARG A 35 -8.11 -3.27 -1.97
N TRP A 36 -7.77 -4.47 -1.47
CA TRP A 36 -8.19 -5.71 -2.13
C TRP A 36 -9.71 -5.90 -2.12
N ARG A 37 -10.39 -5.47 -1.05
CA ARG A 37 -11.85 -5.52 -1.00
C ARG A 37 -12.48 -4.56 -2.03
N ALA A 38 -11.93 -3.36 -2.19
CA ALA A 38 -12.34 -2.41 -3.22
C ALA A 38 -12.05 -2.94 -4.64
N ALA A 39 -10.98 -3.71 -4.82
CA ALA A 39 -10.68 -4.43 -6.07
C ALA A 39 -11.57 -5.69 -6.29
N GLY A 40 -12.63 -5.89 -5.49
CA GLY A 40 -13.60 -6.97 -5.66
C GLY A 40 -13.18 -8.32 -5.07
N TRP A 41 -12.07 -8.41 -4.33
CA TRP A 41 -11.64 -9.68 -3.74
C TRP A 41 -12.60 -10.16 -2.65
N THR A 42 -12.88 -11.46 -2.62
CA THR A 42 -13.66 -12.07 -1.55
C THR A 42 -12.86 -12.10 -0.24
N GLN A 43 -13.56 -12.01 0.90
CA GLN A 43 -12.91 -12.08 2.22
C GLN A 43 -12.12 -13.39 2.41
N GLN A 44 -12.61 -14.49 1.83
CA GLN A 44 -11.93 -15.79 1.86
C GLN A 44 -10.59 -15.71 1.10
N ARG A 45 -10.58 -15.19 -0.13
CA ARG A 45 -9.36 -15.02 -0.91
C ARG A 45 -8.32 -14.15 -0.21
N ILE A 46 -8.77 -13.08 0.46
CA ILE A 46 -7.89 -12.20 1.25
C ILE A 46 -7.31 -12.95 2.47
N ALA A 47 -8.14 -13.73 3.16
CA ALA A 47 -7.74 -14.57 4.28
C ALA A 47 -6.68 -15.60 3.86
N ASP A 48 -6.93 -16.33 2.78
CA ASP A 48 -6.01 -17.33 2.23
C ASP A 48 -4.68 -16.70 1.82
N ARG A 49 -4.71 -15.51 1.18
CA ARG A 49 -3.50 -14.78 0.75
C ARG A 49 -2.66 -14.28 1.93
N LEU A 50 -3.29 -13.98 3.06
CA LEU A 50 -2.64 -13.47 4.26
C LEU A 50 -2.31 -14.55 5.29
N GLY A 51 -2.79 -15.78 5.10
CA GLY A 51 -2.67 -16.86 6.07
C GLY A 51 -3.43 -16.58 7.38
N ILE A 52 -4.53 -15.83 7.31
CA ILE A 52 -5.35 -15.48 8.49
C ILE A 52 -6.77 -16.01 8.33
N SER A 53 -7.52 -16.09 9.43
CA SER A 53 -8.93 -16.50 9.37
C SER A 53 -9.81 -15.44 8.69
N ARG A 54 -10.88 -15.89 8.01
CA ARG A 54 -11.91 -15.02 7.43
C ARG A 54 -12.55 -14.09 8.48
N THR A 55 -12.73 -14.57 9.71
CA THR A 55 -13.29 -13.77 10.83
C THR A 55 -12.36 -12.61 11.20
N THR A 56 -11.05 -12.81 11.11
CA THR A 56 -10.05 -11.74 11.30
C THR A 56 -10.18 -10.67 10.21
N VAL A 57 -10.31 -11.09 8.94
CA VAL A 57 -10.56 -10.15 7.82
C VAL A 57 -11.85 -9.36 8.03
N ARG A 58 -12.94 -10.00 8.45
CA ARG A 58 -14.21 -9.32 8.76
C ARG A 58 -14.03 -8.28 9.87
N ARG A 59 -13.32 -8.62 10.95
CA ARG A 59 -13.04 -7.68 12.05
C ARG A 59 -12.22 -6.49 11.58
N MET A 60 -11.21 -6.71 10.76
CA MET A 60 -10.36 -5.65 10.20
C MET A 60 -11.08 -4.73 9.20
N LEU A 61 -12.16 -5.20 8.56
CA LEU A 61 -13.01 -4.41 7.67
C LEU A 61 -14.10 -3.62 8.40
N ALA A 62 -14.44 -4.02 9.63
CA ALA A 62 -15.47 -3.37 10.44
C ALA A 62 -14.95 -2.15 11.23
N VAL A 63 -13.64 -1.89 11.18
CA VAL A 63 -12.94 -0.72 11.75
C VAL A 63 -12.70 0.31 10.66
#